data_AF-A0A7D3X8V1-F1
#
_entry.id   AF-A0A7D3X8V1-F1
#
_cell.length_a   1.000
_cell.length_b   1.000
_cell.length_c   1.000
_cell.angle_alpha   90.00
_cell.angle_beta   90.00
_cell.angle_gamma   90.00
#
_symmetry.space_group_name_H-M   'P 1'
#
loop_
_entity.id
_entity.type
_entity.pdbx_description
1 polymer ?
#
loop_
_entity_poly.entity_id
_entity_poly.type
_entity_poly.pdbx_seq_one_letter_code
_entity_poly.pdbx_strand_id
1 'polypeptide(L)'
;MLGFHPVGTSLVKLVPAHHVYLRLLQRIDFGFVRPLVAPFYSPIGRPSLDPVVFVKLLLVQHLENITSDRKLVELASLHVGIRAFLGYELGQPLPSHRTVCRTRQRLSVAVFEACFTHVVGLCATGLSERAHPSD
;
A
#
# COMPACT_ATOMS: atom_id res chain seq x y z
N MET A 1 16.70 1.29 2.96
CA MET A 1 15.31 1.48 2.49
C MET A 1 14.65 2.45 3.45
N LEU A 2 13.95 3.49 3.00
CA LEU A 2 13.30 4.42 3.94
C LEU A 2 12.14 3.70 4.64
N GLY A 3 12.36 3.29 5.89
CA GLY A 3 11.31 3.20 6.89
C GLY A 3 10.27 2.10 6.70
N PHE A 4 10.70 0.86 6.50
CA PHE A 4 9.78 -0.28 6.42
C PHE A 4 10.02 -1.24 7.59
N HIS A 5 9.02 -1.37 8.45
CA HIS A 5 8.89 -2.52 9.34
C HIS A 5 7.82 -3.45 8.75
N PRO A 6 8.20 -4.64 8.24
CA PRO A 6 7.28 -5.55 7.56
C PRO A 6 6.16 -6.09 8.44
N VAL A 7 6.31 -6.03 9.77
CA VAL A 7 5.42 -6.70 10.70
C VAL A 7 5.20 -5.82 11.91
N GLY A 8 3.93 -5.46 12.12
CA GLY A 8 3.40 -4.98 13.39
C GLY A 8 3.79 -3.56 13.75
N THR A 9 3.25 -2.58 13.04
CA THR A 9 3.17 -1.25 13.64
C THR A 9 2.30 -1.34 14.89
N SER A 10 2.71 -0.64 15.95
CA SER A 10 1.92 -0.53 17.18
C SER A 10 0.50 -0.02 16.89
N LEU A 11 0.37 0.76 15.82
CA LEU A 11 -0.87 1.35 15.32
C LEU A 11 -1.92 0.33 14.89
N VAL A 12 -1.53 -0.89 14.47
CA VAL A 12 -2.52 -1.94 14.14
C VAL A 12 -3.42 -2.24 15.34
N LYS A 13 -2.90 -2.14 16.57
CA LYS A 13 -3.69 -2.37 17.80
C LYS A 13 -4.66 -1.23 18.11
N LEU A 14 -4.47 -0.05 17.52
CA LEU A 14 -5.30 1.14 17.73
C LEU A 14 -6.46 1.23 16.74
N VAL A 15 -6.43 0.43 15.68
CA VAL A 15 -7.41 0.49 14.60
C VAL A 15 -8.38 -0.70 14.74
N PRO A 16 -9.71 -0.47 14.68
CA PRO A 16 -10.67 -1.56 14.81
C PRO A 16 -10.46 -2.66 13.76
N ALA A 17 -10.59 -3.93 14.13
CA ALA A 17 -10.33 -5.07 13.23
C ALA A 17 -11.20 -5.07 11.95
N HIS A 18 -12.38 -4.47 12.00
CA HIS A 18 -13.28 -4.34 10.85
C HIS A 18 -12.91 -3.19 9.89
N HIS A 19 -11.90 -2.38 10.24
CA HIS A 19 -11.41 -1.28 9.40
C HIS A 19 -10.92 -1.81 8.05
N VAL A 20 -11.30 -1.14 6.95
CA VAL A 20 -11.00 -1.59 5.58
C VAL A 20 -9.52 -1.88 5.36
N TYR A 21 -8.64 -0.95 5.73
CA TYR A 21 -7.19 -1.10 5.57
C TYR A 21 -6.57 -2.24 6.39
N LEU A 22 -7.10 -2.57 7.57
CA LEU A 22 -6.64 -3.75 8.31
C LEU A 22 -7.10 -5.05 7.64
N ARG A 23 -8.35 -5.08 7.16
CA ARG A 23 -8.84 -6.25 6.40
C ARG A 23 -8.04 -6.48 5.13
N LEU A 24 -7.65 -5.41 4.42
CA LEU A 24 -6.77 -5.51 3.26
C LEU A 24 -5.39 -6.06 3.64
N LEU A 25 -4.80 -5.57 4.75
CA LEU A 25 -3.50 -6.06 5.24
C LEU A 25 -3.53 -7.54 5.58
N GLN A 26 -4.65 -8.05 6.11
CA GLN A 26 -4.83 -9.45 6.48
C GLN A 26 -5.10 -10.37 5.29
N ARG A 27 -5.77 -9.86 4.24
CA ARG A 27 -6.21 -10.66 3.09
C ARG A 27 -5.24 -10.69 1.93
N ILE A 28 -4.40 -9.67 1.80
CA ILE A 28 -3.48 -9.52 0.68
C ILE A 28 -2.06 -9.75 1.18
N ASP A 29 -1.43 -10.83 0.71
CA ASP A 29 0.02 -10.94 0.78
C ASP A 29 0.65 -10.03 -0.28
N PHE A 30 1.39 -9.02 0.16
CA PHE A 30 2.09 -8.09 -0.74
C PHE A 30 3.48 -8.60 -1.18
N GLY A 31 3.86 -9.83 -0.81
CA GLY A 31 5.12 -10.45 -1.20
C GLY A 31 5.36 -10.47 -2.72
N PHE A 32 4.29 -10.59 -3.52
CA PHE A 32 4.35 -10.61 -4.99
C PHE A 32 4.90 -9.32 -5.61
N VAL A 33 4.83 -8.19 -4.90
CA VAL A 33 5.22 -6.88 -5.45
C VAL A 33 6.71 -6.82 -5.74
N ARG A 34 7.54 -7.35 -4.84
CA ARG A 34 9.00 -7.26 -4.95
C ARG A 34 9.56 -7.93 -6.21
N PRO A 35 9.20 -9.19 -6.57
CA PRO A 35 9.67 -9.78 -7.81
C PRO A 35 9.14 -9.05 -9.05
N LEU A 36 7.92 -8.51 -9.02
CA LEU A 36 7.34 -7.80 -10.15
C LEU A 36 8.08 -6.50 -10.49
N VAL A 37 8.50 -5.75 -9.48
CA VAL A 37 9.18 -4.46 -9.66
C VAL A 37 10.70 -4.55 -9.65
N ALA A 38 11.27 -5.74 -9.40
CA ALA A 38 12.71 -5.94 -9.28
C ALA A 38 13.53 -5.33 -10.44
N PRO A 39 13.12 -5.41 -11.72
CA PRO A 39 13.86 -4.80 -12.82
C PRO A 39 13.99 -3.27 -12.75
N PHE A 40 13.12 -2.59 -11.99
CA PHE A 40 13.07 -1.13 -11.87
C PHE A 40 13.78 -0.62 -10.60
N TYR A 41 14.29 -1.52 -9.76
CA TYR A 41 14.93 -1.20 -8.49
C TYR A 41 16.38 -1.68 -8.48
N SER A 42 17.31 -0.74 -8.27
CA SER A 42 18.72 -1.07 -8.05
C SER A 42 18.98 -1.37 -6.57
N PRO A 43 19.75 -2.42 -6.23
CA PRO A 43 20.23 -2.65 -4.87
C PRO A 43 21.30 -1.63 -4.45
N ILE A 44 21.93 -0.94 -5.42
CA ILE A 44 23.00 0.03 -5.19
C ILE A 44 22.47 1.44 -5.46
N GLY A 45 22.69 2.37 -4.52
CA GLY A 45 22.37 3.80 -4.67
C GLY A 45 21.49 4.37 -3.56
N ARG A 46 20.94 5.57 -3.79
CA ARG A 46 20.07 6.25 -2.82
C ARG A 46 18.84 5.39 -2.50
N PRO A 47 18.47 5.21 -1.23
CA PRO A 47 17.28 4.47 -0.85
C PRO A 47 16.04 4.99 -1.60
N SER A 48 15.45 4.13 -2.42
CA SER A 48 14.16 4.41 -3.07
C SER A 48 13.01 4.05 -2.14
N LEU A 49 11.82 4.58 -2.44
CA LEU A 49 10.58 4.21 -1.75
C LEU A 49 10.37 2.69 -1.86
N ASP A 50 10.04 2.04 -0.75
CA ASP A 50 9.77 0.61 -0.78
C ASP A 50 8.61 0.31 -1.75
N PRO A 51 8.76 -0.68 -2.65
CA PRO A 51 7.77 -0.91 -3.68
C PRO A 51 6.44 -1.44 -3.12
N VAL A 52 6.45 -2.19 -2.01
CA VAL A 52 5.21 -2.60 -1.33
C VAL A 52 4.50 -1.37 -0.78
N VAL A 53 5.23 -0.45 -0.14
CA VAL A 53 4.67 0.83 0.33
C VAL A 53 4.09 1.63 -0.84
N PHE A 54 4.80 1.70 -1.97
CA PHE A 54 4.30 2.40 -3.14
C PHE A 54 3.00 1.78 -3.66
N VAL A 55 2.91 0.46 -3.83
CA VAL A 55 1.67 -0.21 -4.24
C VAL A 55 0.54 0.05 -3.25
N LYS A 56 0.80 0.02 -1.94
CA LYS A 56 -0.20 0.34 -0.92
C LYS A 56 -0.68 1.80 -1.01
N LEU A 57 0.20 2.75 -1.28
CA LEU A 57 -0.17 4.15 -1.52
C LEU A 57 -1.10 4.30 -2.73
N LEU A 58 -0.86 3.53 -3.79
CA LEU A 58 -1.71 3.51 -4.99
C LEU A 58 -3.11 2.94 -4.69
N LEU A 59 -3.18 1.90 -3.87
CA LEU A 59 -4.46 1.36 -3.40
C LEU A 59 -5.22 2.38 -2.56
N VAL A 60 -4.55 3.09 -1.65
CA VAL A 60 -5.16 4.17 -0.87
C VAL A 60 -5.70 5.27 -1.79
N GLN A 61 -4.91 5.70 -2.79
CA GLN A 61 -5.39 6.66 -3.79
C GLN A 61 -6.66 6.20 -4.49
N HIS A 62 -6.71 4.93 -4.90
CA HIS A 62 -7.86 4.38 -5.58
C HIS A 62 -9.10 4.30 -4.66
N LEU A 63 -8.94 3.78 -3.44
CA LEU A 63 -10.01 3.61 -2.47
C LEU A 63 -10.59 4.94 -1.96
N GLU A 64 -9.75 5.95 -1.83
CA GLU A 64 -10.14 7.29 -1.37
C GLU A 64 -10.50 8.23 -2.53
N ASN A 65 -10.44 7.75 -3.78
CA ASN A 65 -10.69 8.52 -5.00
C ASN A 65 -9.81 9.80 -5.08
N ILE A 66 -8.52 9.66 -4.77
CA ILE A 66 -7.53 10.75 -4.77
C ILE A 66 -6.56 10.62 -5.93
N THR A 67 -6.46 11.65 -6.76
CA THR A 67 -5.51 11.71 -7.88
C THR A 67 -4.20 12.45 -7.55
N SER A 68 -4.17 13.21 -6.45
CA SER A 68 -3.02 14.05 -6.06
C SER A 68 -2.11 13.33 -5.07
N ASP A 69 -0.84 13.14 -5.44
CA ASP A 69 0.19 12.60 -4.53
C ASP A 69 0.39 13.48 -3.28
N ARG A 70 0.13 14.80 -3.38
CA ARG A 70 0.17 15.70 -2.20
C ARG A 70 -0.96 15.40 -1.23
N LYS A 71 -2.20 15.33 -1.74
CA LYS A 71 -3.38 14.99 -0.93
C LYS A 71 -3.28 13.58 -0.33
N LEU A 72 -2.70 12.64 -1.08
CA LEU A 72 -2.44 11.29 -0.57
C LEU A 72 -1.54 11.31 0.66
N VAL A 73 -0.39 12.00 0.58
CA VAL A 73 0.56 12.07 1.69
C VAL A 73 -0.04 12.82 2.89
N GLU A 74 -0.82 13.87 2.64
CA GLU A 74 -1.58 14.59 3.67
C GLU A 74 -2.61 13.68 4.35
N LEU A 75 -3.44 12.96 3.59
CA LEU A 75 -4.41 12.02 4.14
C LEU A 75 -3.73 10.93 4.97
N ALA A 76 -2.66 10.34 4.44
CA ALA A 76 -1.85 9.34 5.16
C ALA A 76 -1.23 9.93 6.43
N SER A 77 -0.93 11.22 6.48
CA SER A 77 -0.38 11.86 7.68
C SER A 77 -1.40 11.97 8.82
N LEU A 78 -2.69 12.12 8.48
CA LEU A 78 -3.81 12.34 9.39
C LEU A 78 -4.51 11.04 9.83
N HIS A 79 -4.49 10.00 8.99
CA HIS A 79 -5.27 8.78 9.22
C HIS A 79 -4.42 7.63 9.75
N VAL A 80 -4.66 7.25 11.02
CA VAL A 80 -3.95 6.14 11.70
C VAL A 80 -4.14 4.81 10.96
N GLY A 81 -5.34 4.53 10.45
CA GLY A 81 -5.61 3.32 9.67
C GLY A 81 -4.77 3.20 8.40
N ILE A 82 -4.57 4.32 7.70
CA ILE A 82 -3.72 4.37 6.50
C ILE A 82 -2.25 4.19 6.89
N ARG A 83 -1.76 4.86 7.94
CA ARG A 83 -0.38 4.66 8.42
C ARG A 83 -0.10 3.23 8.83
N ALA A 84 -1.02 2.62 9.59
CA ALA A 84 -0.91 1.23 10.02
C ALA A 84 -0.78 0.30 8.81
N PHE A 85 -1.61 0.50 7.79
CA PHE A 85 -1.56 -0.25 6.54
C PHE A 85 -0.26 -0.07 5.75
N LEU A 86 0.23 1.17 5.66
CA LEU A 86 1.50 1.50 5.03
C LEU A 86 2.71 0.96 5.81
N GLY A 87 2.54 0.62 7.09
CA GLY A 87 3.62 0.14 7.96
C GLY A 87 4.48 1.26 8.55
N TYR A 88 3.91 2.45 8.74
CA TYR A 88 4.59 3.60 9.36
C TYR A 88 4.06 3.86 10.77
N GLU A 89 4.96 4.16 11.71
CA GLU A 89 4.60 4.64 13.04
C GLU A 89 4.17 6.13 13.03
N LEU A 90 3.55 6.60 14.12
CA LEU A 90 3.13 8.01 14.23
C LEU A 90 4.30 8.99 14.18
N GLY A 91 5.41 8.66 14.86
CA GLY A 91 6.62 9.50 14.87
C GLY A 91 7.48 9.37 13.61
N GLN A 92 7.17 8.43 12.72
CA GLN A 92 7.98 8.15 11.55
C GLN A 92 7.60 9.05 10.37
N PRO A 93 8.58 9.65 9.67
CA PRO A 93 8.29 10.48 8.51
C PRO A 93 7.79 9.63 7.34
N LEU A 94 6.66 10.05 6.76
CA LEU A 94 6.13 9.49 5.52
C LEU A 94 6.99 9.92 4.31
N PRO A 95 6.98 9.15 3.21
CA PRO A 95 7.61 9.58 1.97
C PRO A 95 6.99 10.88 1.46
N SER A 96 7.84 11.82 1.04
CA SER A 96 7.35 13.06 0.43
C SER A 96 6.58 12.78 -0.86
N HIS A 97 5.62 13.65 -1.20
CA HIS A 97 4.88 13.59 -2.48
C HIS A 97 5.81 13.57 -3.71
N ARG A 98 6.99 14.22 -3.63
CA ARG A 98 8.01 14.18 -4.70
C ARG A 98 8.58 12.77 -4.88
N THR A 99 8.79 12.04 -3.79
CA THR A 99 9.24 10.65 -3.82
C THR A 99 8.19 9.75 -4.47
N VAL A 100 6.92 9.93 -4.12
CA VAL A 100 5.79 9.18 -4.70
C VAL A 100 5.69 9.44 -6.20
N CYS A 101 5.66 10.71 -6.60
CA CYS A 101 5.58 11.12 -8.01
C CYS A 101 6.76 10.59 -8.84
N ARG A 102 8.00 10.70 -8.33
CA ARG A 102 9.19 10.18 -9.01
C ARG A 102 9.18 8.66 -9.14
N THR A 103 8.66 7.95 -8.14
CA THR A 103 8.56 6.48 -8.18
C THR A 103 7.55 6.04 -9.23
N ARG A 104 6.41 6.73 -9.33
CA ARG A 104 5.40 6.50 -10.37
C ARG A 104 5.97 6.63 -11.78
N GLN A 105 6.80 7.65 -12.03
CA GLN A 105 7.41 7.89 -13.34
C GLN A 105 8.46 6.82 -13.74
N ARG A 106 8.96 6.04 -12.78
CA ARG A 106 9.98 5.00 -13.03
C ARG A 106 9.38 3.66 -13.41
N LEU A 107 8.16 3.39 -12.99
CA LEU A 107 7.48 2.13 -13.25
C LEU A 107 6.70 2.24 -14.56
N SER A 108 6.75 1.19 -15.38
CA SER A 108 5.95 1.15 -16.61
C SER A 108 4.46 0.99 -16.28
N VAL A 109 3.60 1.48 -17.20
CA VAL A 109 2.15 1.31 -17.10
C VAL A 109 1.77 -0.17 -16.96
N ALA A 110 2.43 -1.05 -17.72
CA ALA A 110 2.20 -2.49 -17.65
C ALA A 110 2.46 -3.10 -16.26
N VAL A 111 3.49 -2.64 -15.54
CA VAL A 111 3.77 -3.10 -14.17
C VAL A 111 2.70 -2.61 -13.20
N PHE A 112 2.26 -1.37 -13.38
CA PHE A 112 1.17 -0.82 -12.58
C PHE A 112 -0.14 -1.61 -12.80
N GLU A 113 -0.51 -1.85 -14.06
CA GLU A 113 -1.69 -2.64 -14.42
C GLU A 113 -1.60 -4.07 -13.90
N ALA A 114 -0.45 -4.75 -14.02
CA ALA A 114 -0.27 -6.09 -13.50
C ALA A 114 -0.44 -6.14 -11.96
N CYS A 115 0.18 -5.20 -11.24
CA CYS A 115 0.00 -5.06 -9.79
C CYS A 115 -1.47 -4.84 -9.42
N PHE A 116 -2.12 -3.88 -10.09
CA PHE A 116 -3.48 -3.48 -9.76
C PHE A 116 -4.49 -4.58 -10.10
N THR A 117 -4.38 -5.20 -11.26
CA THR A 117 -5.20 -6.35 -11.68
C THR A 117 -5.03 -7.53 -10.72
N HIS A 118 -3.82 -7.80 -10.25
CA HIS A 118 -3.59 -8.86 -9.27
C HIS A 118 -4.31 -8.56 -7.94
N VAL A 119 -4.13 -7.34 -7.39
CA VAL A 119 -4.79 -6.95 -6.14
C VAL A 119 -6.32 -6.93 -6.28
N VAL A 120 -6.86 -6.36 -7.35
CA VAL A 120 -8.30 -6.34 -7.60
C VAL A 120 -8.84 -7.75 -7.80
N GLY A 121 -8.12 -8.63 -8.50
CA GLY A 121 -8.47 -10.04 -8.66
C GLY A 121 -8.55 -10.78 -7.32
N LEU A 122 -7.59 -10.54 -6.42
CA LEU A 122 -7.62 -11.08 -5.05
C LEU A 122 -8.81 -10.55 -4.25
N CYS A 123 -9.13 -9.25 -4.40
CA CYS A 123 -10.31 -8.66 -3.77
C CYS A 123 -11.61 -9.29 -4.31
N ALA A 124 -11.74 -9.45 -5.63
CA ALA A 124 -12.94 -9.99 -6.27
C ALA A 124 -13.19 -11.46 -5.88
N THR A 125 -12.14 -12.28 -5.86
CA THR A 125 -12.23 -13.70 -5.47
C THR A 125 -12.47 -13.86 -3.97
N GLY A 126 -11.80 -13.08 -3.12
CA GLY A 126 -12.01 -13.08 -1.66
C GLY A 126 -13.28 -12.37 -1.17
N LEU A 127 -13.99 -11.63 -2.04
CA LEU A 127 -15.32 -11.07 -1.79
C LEU A 127 -16.44 -12.06 -2.17
N SER A 128 -16.15 -13.08 -2.98
CA SER A 128 -17.13 -14.07 -3.44
C SER A 128 -17.53 -15.11 -2.38
N GLU A 129 -16.79 -15.22 -1.26
CA GLU A 129 -17.10 -16.17 -0.18
C GLU A 129 -18.15 -15.65 0.83
N ARG A 130 -18.81 -14.53 0.57
CA ARG A 130 -19.90 -14.03 1.43
C ARG A 130 -21.14 -13.62 0.63
N ALA A 131 -21.75 -14.60 0.00
CA ALA A 131 -23.16 -14.55 -0.37
C ALA A 131 -23.86 -15.88 -0.03
N HIS A 132 -23.82 -16.31 1.23
CA HIS A 132 -24.85 -17.18 1.83
C HIS A 132 -24.82 -17.00 3.36
N PRO A 133 -25.83 -16.36 3.97
CA PRO A 133 -26.17 -16.63 5.36
C PRO A 133 -26.96 -17.94 5.38
N SER A 134 -26.41 -18.95 6.05
CA SER A 134 -27.16 -20.15 6.43
C SER A 134 -26.99 -20.30 7.93
N ASP A 135 -28.15 -20.22 8.59
CA ASP A 135 -28.50 -20.48 10.01
C ASP A 135 -28.19 -19.40 11.06
#